data_AF-A0A812RT61-F1
#
_entry.id   AF-A0A812RT61-F1
#
_cell.length_a   1.000
_cell.length_b   1.000
_cell.length_c   1.000
_cell.angle_alpha   90.00
_cell.angle_beta   90.00
_cell.angle_gamma   90.00
#
_symmetry.space_group_name_H-M   'P 1'
#
loop_
_entity.id
_entity.type
_entity.pdbx_description
1 polymer ?
#
loop_
_entity_poly.entity_id
_entity_poly.type
_entity_poly.pdbx_seq_one_letter_code
_entity_poly.pdbx_strand_id
1 'polypeptide(L)'
;MARLWDLAILTGDAALARRCSQQCRLPLRRWQAQDLFKMLRGQGWCIAAAAPEVLTAAITSGLTFQGLHYTYFGQLLPADCLIPFREAVALCGNMQLWRQLEPHLGPPSSWELGPRNHLSQILLLVEDGLQWKLCPDRLSTALAAKLPLDKLVLLLACGTLPPSCGLSLLDLAIACGQASAAQQLLAQGIPPTSWTSFLCLHCACPGCEGTLDMFYADYIDTDSHVAPLPQRREAARRAMRSARAQAPRMAIGLYQLMRSWSRGRQVSLGLVHMILDWVPPAG
;
A
#
# COMPACT_ATOMS: atom_id res chain seq x y z
N MET A 1 -36.49 6.98 17.64
CA MET A 1 -35.51 7.55 16.69
C MET A 1 -34.16 6.83 16.73
N ALA A 2 -33.42 6.82 17.84
CA ALA A 2 -32.09 6.17 17.87
C ALA A 2 -32.10 4.69 17.43
N ARG A 3 -33.13 3.89 17.81
CA ARG A 3 -33.30 2.50 17.31
C ARG A 3 -33.49 2.43 15.79
N LEU A 4 -34.24 3.37 15.22
CA LEU A 4 -34.47 3.44 13.77
C LEU A 4 -33.20 3.83 13.03
N TRP A 5 -32.35 4.66 13.64
CA TRP A 5 -31.03 4.97 13.10
C TRP A 5 -30.17 3.71 13.02
N ASP A 6 -30.06 2.95 14.12
CA ASP A 6 -29.29 1.70 14.13
C ASP A 6 -29.81 0.69 13.11
N LEU A 7 -31.14 0.54 13.01
CA LEU A 7 -31.77 -0.31 12.00
C LEU A 7 -31.45 0.16 10.58
N ALA A 8 -31.56 1.46 10.30
CA ALA A 8 -31.24 2.02 8.99
C ALA A 8 -29.78 1.79 8.60
N ILE A 9 -28.84 1.90 9.54
CA ILE A 9 -27.44 1.56 9.30
C ILE A 9 -27.30 0.06 9.00
N LEU A 10 -27.86 -0.81 9.84
CA LEU A 10 -27.78 -2.27 9.69
C LEU A 10 -28.39 -2.77 8.37
N THR A 11 -29.41 -2.08 7.84
CA THR A 11 -30.03 -2.41 6.56
C THR A 11 -29.39 -1.69 5.37
N GLY A 12 -28.40 -0.82 5.58
CA GLY A 12 -27.75 -0.04 4.53
C GLY A 12 -28.62 1.09 3.93
N ASP A 13 -29.69 1.52 4.61
CA ASP A 13 -30.54 2.62 4.16
C ASP A 13 -29.92 3.97 4.57
N ALA A 14 -29.04 4.48 3.73
CA ALA A 14 -28.35 5.76 3.93
C ALA A 14 -29.29 6.96 4.05
N ALA A 15 -30.41 6.96 3.32
CA ALA A 15 -31.36 8.07 3.32
C ALA A 15 -32.15 8.12 4.65
N LEU A 16 -32.60 6.97 5.12
CA LEU A 16 -33.24 6.87 6.43
C LEU A 16 -32.26 7.15 7.56
N ALA A 17 -31.02 6.62 7.50
CA ALA A 17 -29.99 6.86 8.51
C ALA A 17 -29.68 8.36 8.64
N ARG A 18 -29.52 9.07 7.52
CA ARG A 18 -29.31 10.53 7.50
C ARG A 18 -30.49 11.32 8.07
N ARG A 19 -31.73 10.95 7.75
CA ARG A 19 -32.91 11.59 8.36
C ARG A 19 -32.97 11.34 9.87
N CYS A 20 -32.61 10.14 10.31
CA CYS A 20 -32.58 9.81 11.72
C CYS A 20 -31.52 10.60 12.49
N SER A 21 -30.34 10.83 11.90
CA SER A 21 -29.26 11.61 12.54
C SER A 21 -29.57 13.10 12.64
N GLN A 22 -30.38 13.65 11.74
CA GLN A 22 -30.89 15.02 11.85
C GLN A 22 -31.86 15.20 13.03
N GLN A 23 -32.56 14.13 13.42
CA GLN A 23 -33.57 14.14 14.48
C GLN A 23 -33.05 13.55 15.80
N CYS A 24 -31.84 13.01 15.83
CA CYS A 24 -31.27 12.32 16.97
C CYS A 24 -29.76 12.54 17.03
N ARG A 25 -29.23 12.93 18.20
CA ARG A 25 -27.81 13.25 18.35
C ARG A 25 -26.89 12.04 18.19
N LEU A 26 -27.28 10.88 18.71
CA LEU A 26 -26.46 9.67 18.71
C LEU A 26 -27.33 8.41 18.48
N PRO A 27 -26.81 7.38 17.79
CA PRO A 27 -27.43 6.06 17.75
C PRO A 27 -27.42 5.39 19.14
N LEU A 28 -28.20 4.33 19.35
CA LEU A 28 -28.13 3.56 20.61
C LEU A 28 -26.90 2.68 20.65
N ARG A 29 -26.54 2.06 19.52
CA ARG A 29 -25.33 1.25 19.43
C ARG A 29 -24.10 2.14 19.46
N ARG A 30 -23.11 1.76 20.26
CA ARG A 30 -21.75 2.30 20.15
C ARG A 30 -21.05 1.62 18.97
N TRP A 31 -21.28 2.15 17.77
CA TRP A 31 -20.65 1.66 16.55
C TRP A 31 -19.13 1.78 16.64
N GLN A 32 -18.43 0.73 16.24
CA GLN A 32 -16.98 0.67 16.16
C GLN A 32 -16.55 0.39 14.72
N ALA A 33 -15.33 0.79 14.34
CA ALA A 33 -14.83 0.55 12.98
C ALA A 33 -14.78 -0.95 12.65
N GLN A 34 -14.46 -1.80 13.63
CA GLN A 34 -14.51 -3.26 13.51
C GLN A 34 -15.92 -3.83 13.24
N ASP A 35 -17.00 -3.08 13.50
CA ASP A 35 -18.34 -3.50 13.10
C ASP A 35 -18.56 -3.37 11.59
N LEU A 36 -17.79 -2.48 10.94
CA LEU A 36 -17.97 -2.09 9.54
C LEU A 36 -16.93 -2.73 8.62
N PHE A 37 -15.80 -3.18 9.18
CA PHE A 37 -14.74 -3.85 8.45
C PHE A 37 -14.54 -5.27 8.94
N LYS A 38 -14.18 -6.15 8.01
CA LYS A 38 -13.68 -7.49 8.29
C LYS A 38 -12.24 -7.58 7.81
N MET A 39 -11.38 -8.07 8.68
CA MET A 39 -10.07 -8.56 8.30
C MET A 39 -10.24 -9.98 7.79
N LEU A 40 -9.92 -10.22 6.52
CA LEU A 40 -9.95 -11.58 5.95
C LEU A 40 -8.51 -12.07 5.79
N ARG A 41 -8.32 -13.34 6.16
CA ARG A 41 -7.07 -14.10 6.00
C ARG A 41 -7.34 -15.17 4.94
N GLY A 42 -7.43 -14.73 3.70
CA GLY A 42 -7.61 -15.61 2.54
C GLY A 42 -6.28 -15.74 1.80
N GLN A 43 -6.30 -15.41 0.51
CA GLN A 43 -5.13 -15.15 -0.35
C GLN A 43 -4.32 -13.92 0.12
N GLY A 44 -3.88 -13.91 1.37
CA GLY A 44 -3.26 -12.77 2.04
C GLY A 44 -4.20 -11.98 2.95
N TRP A 45 -3.64 -10.93 3.55
CA TRP A 45 -4.35 -10.06 4.48
C TRP A 45 -5.12 -8.98 3.71
N CYS A 46 -6.41 -8.86 3.97
CA CYS A 46 -7.19 -7.76 3.43
C CYS A 46 -8.16 -7.17 4.44
N ILE A 47 -8.39 -5.86 4.31
CA ILE A 47 -9.55 -5.19 4.88
C ILE A 47 -10.64 -5.27 3.82
N ALA A 48 -11.81 -5.76 4.20
CA ALA A 48 -13.02 -5.66 3.39
C ALA A 48 -14.09 -4.93 4.20
N ALA A 49 -14.87 -4.07 3.55
CA ALA A 49 -16.11 -3.60 4.14
C ALA A 49 -17.03 -4.80 4.38
N ALA A 50 -17.53 -4.97 5.61
CA ALA A 50 -18.41 -6.08 5.98
C ALA A 50 -19.69 -6.10 5.14
N ALA A 51 -20.21 -4.91 4.85
CA ALA A 51 -21.27 -4.62 3.90
C ALA A 51 -21.08 -3.15 3.43
N PRO A 52 -20.76 -2.89 2.15
CA PRO A 52 -20.53 -1.53 1.64
C PRO A 52 -21.69 -0.57 1.88
N GLU A 53 -22.92 -1.07 1.84
CA GLU A 53 -24.15 -0.29 2.06
C GLU A 53 -24.27 0.13 3.53
N VAL A 54 -23.92 -0.76 4.46
CA VAL A 54 -23.91 -0.49 5.91
C VAL A 54 -22.85 0.55 6.24
N LEU A 55 -21.64 0.40 5.71
CA LEU A 55 -20.57 1.39 5.84
C LEU A 55 -21.02 2.75 5.28
N THR A 56 -21.65 2.76 4.12
CA THR A 56 -22.18 3.98 3.52
C THR A 56 -23.24 4.63 4.39
N ALA A 57 -24.22 3.88 4.87
CA ALA A 57 -25.27 4.40 5.73
C ALA A 57 -24.71 4.97 7.04
N ALA A 58 -23.75 4.28 7.67
CA ALA A 58 -23.05 4.75 8.86
C ALA A 58 -22.39 6.12 8.62
N ILE A 59 -21.54 6.23 7.60
CA ILE A 59 -20.74 7.44 7.34
C ILE A 59 -21.60 8.60 6.84
N THR A 60 -22.51 8.35 5.91
CA THR A 60 -23.40 9.39 5.36
C THR A 60 -24.44 9.91 6.35
N SER A 61 -24.65 9.19 7.46
CA SER A 61 -25.46 9.65 8.60
C SER A 61 -24.67 10.50 9.59
N GLY A 62 -23.35 10.65 9.43
CA GLY A 62 -22.49 11.49 10.26
C GLY A 62 -21.76 10.74 11.38
N LEU A 63 -21.71 9.40 11.35
CA LEU A 63 -20.86 8.67 12.29
C LEU A 63 -19.38 8.87 11.95
N THR A 64 -18.60 9.16 12.99
CA THR A 64 -17.15 9.35 12.89
C THR A 64 -16.42 8.22 13.60
N PHE A 65 -15.35 7.72 13.00
CA PHE A 65 -14.53 6.65 13.55
C PHE A 65 -13.08 7.10 13.57
N GLN A 66 -12.37 6.77 14.65
CA GLN A 66 -10.94 7.09 14.76
C GLN A 66 -10.09 6.21 13.84
N GLY A 67 -10.29 4.89 13.91
CA GLY A 67 -9.56 3.94 13.09
C GLY A 67 -9.94 2.50 13.40
N LEU A 68 -9.31 1.59 12.67
CA LEU A 68 -9.44 0.15 12.81
C LEU A 68 -8.27 -0.37 13.65
N HIS A 69 -8.58 -0.99 14.79
CA HIS A 69 -7.61 -1.77 15.54
C HIS A 69 -7.35 -3.09 14.84
N TYR A 70 -6.09 -3.40 14.62
CA TYR A 70 -5.68 -4.68 14.06
C TYR A 70 -5.33 -5.67 15.17
N THR A 71 -5.88 -6.88 15.07
CA THR A 71 -5.50 -8.00 15.93
C THR A 71 -4.57 -8.94 15.18
N TYR A 72 -3.31 -9.05 15.62
CA TYR A 72 -2.34 -10.00 15.08
C TYR A 72 -2.40 -11.30 15.89
N PHE A 73 -2.67 -12.45 15.24
CA PHE A 73 -2.82 -13.75 15.92
C PHE A 73 -3.76 -13.73 17.14
N GLY A 74 -4.85 -12.97 17.07
CA GLY A 74 -5.81 -12.83 18.18
C GLY A 74 -5.33 -11.94 19.33
N GLN A 75 -4.13 -11.37 19.25
CA GLN A 75 -3.65 -10.35 20.17
C GLN A 75 -3.90 -8.95 19.60
N LEU A 76 -4.46 -8.06 20.43
CA LEU A 76 -4.52 -6.64 20.12
C LEU A 76 -3.10 -6.10 20.02
N LEU A 77 -2.75 -5.57 18.86
CA LEU A 77 -1.51 -4.81 18.75
C LEU A 77 -1.61 -3.53 19.60
N PRO A 78 -0.48 -2.99 20.06
CA PRO A 78 -0.48 -1.76 20.85
C PRO A 78 -1.15 -0.60 20.10
N ALA A 79 -1.62 0.39 20.85
CA ALA A 79 -2.50 1.45 20.34
C ALA A 79 -1.88 2.31 19.20
N ASP A 80 -0.56 2.26 19.06
CA ASP A 80 0.22 2.84 17.96
C ASP A 80 0.03 2.12 16.61
N CYS A 81 -0.59 0.93 16.60
CA CYS A 81 -0.91 0.14 15.39
C CYS A 81 -2.36 0.36 14.89
N LEU A 82 -2.91 1.56 15.10
CA LEU A 82 -4.22 1.95 14.59
C LEU A 82 -4.12 2.33 13.11
N ILE A 83 -4.95 1.72 12.26
CA ILE A 83 -5.15 2.17 10.88
C ILE A 83 -6.25 3.23 10.90
N PRO A 84 -5.97 4.51 10.62
CA PRO A 84 -7.00 5.52 10.63
C PRO A 84 -8.07 5.22 9.59
N PHE A 85 -9.30 5.63 9.91
CA PHE A 85 -10.49 5.08 9.28
C PHE A 85 -10.56 5.39 7.78
N ARG A 86 -10.15 6.61 7.38
CA ARG A 86 -10.10 7.02 5.98
C ARG A 86 -9.22 6.07 5.17
N GLU A 87 -8.08 5.71 5.73
CA GLU A 87 -7.09 4.85 5.12
C GLU A 87 -7.57 3.40 5.09
N ALA A 88 -8.30 2.93 6.11
CA ALA A 88 -8.98 1.63 6.06
C ALA A 88 -10.00 1.56 4.90
N VAL A 89 -10.79 2.63 4.66
CA VAL A 89 -11.71 2.70 3.51
C VAL A 89 -10.93 2.64 2.20
N ALA A 90 -9.83 3.38 2.07
CA ALA A 90 -8.99 3.36 0.86
C ALA A 90 -8.37 1.97 0.62
N LEU A 91 -7.86 1.33 1.68
CA LEU A 91 -7.22 0.02 1.62
C LEU A 91 -8.19 -1.14 1.36
N CYS A 92 -9.51 -0.91 1.41
CA CYS A 92 -10.50 -1.89 0.94
C CYS A 92 -10.40 -2.16 -0.57
N GLY A 93 -9.81 -1.23 -1.34
CA GLY A 93 -9.66 -1.36 -2.79
C GLY A 93 -10.96 -1.21 -3.58
N ASN A 94 -12.08 -0.82 -2.95
CA ASN A 94 -13.31 -0.54 -3.68
C ASN A 94 -13.34 0.95 -4.09
N MET A 95 -12.93 1.24 -5.32
CA MET A 95 -12.87 2.60 -5.87
C MET A 95 -14.25 3.31 -5.90
N GLN A 96 -15.33 2.58 -6.16
CA GLN A 96 -16.68 3.16 -6.16
C GLN A 96 -17.08 3.59 -4.75
N LEU A 97 -16.83 2.73 -3.77
CA LEU A 97 -17.07 3.01 -2.35
C LEU A 97 -16.19 4.18 -1.87
N TRP A 98 -14.91 4.22 -2.26
CA TRP A 98 -14.03 5.35 -1.98
C TRP A 98 -14.61 6.67 -2.49
N ARG A 99 -14.97 6.75 -3.78
CA ARG A 99 -15.54 7.97 -4.38
C ARG A 99 -16.83 8.42 -3.69
N GLN A 100 -17.64 7.47 -3.25
CA GLN A 100 -18.88 7.75 -2.55
C GLN A 100 -18.65 8.30 -1.14
N LEU A 101 -17.63 7.80 -0.43
CA LEU A 101 -17.38 8.15 0.97
C LEU A 101 -16.37 9.28 1.15
N GLU A 102 -15.45 9.49 0.22
CA GLU A 102 -14.42 10.52 0.28
C GLU A 102 -14.92 11.90 0.72
N PRO A 103 -16.08 12.42 0.22
CA PRO A 103 -16.59 13.73 0.66
C PRO A 103 -17.03 13.78 2.12
N HIS A 104 -17.28 12.62 2.72
CA HIS A 104 -17.72 12.45 4.11
C HIS A 104 -16.60 12.01 5.04
N LEU A 105 -15.46 11.60 4.48
CA LEU A 105 -14.26 11.27 5.25
C LEU A 105 -13.51 12.58 5.56
N GLY A 106 -13.01 12.70 6.78
CA GLY A 106 -12.15 13.82 7.17
C GLY A 106 -10.90 13.93 6.29
N PRO A 107 -10.11 15.01 6.44
CA PRO A 107 -8.86 15.15 5.71
C PRO A 107 -7.94 13.95 5.96
N PRO A 108 -6.96 13.68 5.05
CA PRO A 108 -5.90 12.72 5.32
C PRO A 108 -5.33 13.00 6.70
N SER A 109 -5.30 11.97 7.56
CA SER A 109 -4.69 12.15 8.86
C SER A 109 -3.19 12.42 8.65
N SER A 110 -2.55 13.15 9.56
CA SER A 110 -1.09 13.32 9.58
C SER A 110 -0.39 12.02 9.98
N TRP A 111 -0.94 10.88 9.53
CA TRP A 111 -0.48 9.56 9.84
C TRP A 111 0.96 9.46 9.40
N GLU A 112 1.84 9.65 10.37
CA GLU A 112 3.19 9.23 10.24
C GLU A 112 3.10 7.72 10.25
N LEU A 113 3.33 7.12 9.08
CA LEU A 113 3.76 5.74 8.99
C LEU A 113 5.08 5.67 9.75
N GLY A 114 4.97 5.59 11.08
CA GLY A 114 6.11 5.30 11.92
C GLY A 114 6.70 3.97 11.47
N PRO A 115 7.97 3.70 11.81
CA PRO A 115 8.66 2.48 11.40
C PRO A 115 8.00 1.16 11.86
N ARG A 116 6.86 1.22 12.59
CA ARG A 116 6.07 0.07 13.05
C ARG A 116 4.78 -0.16 12.28
N ASN A 117 4.46 0.67 11.28
CA ASN A 117 3.19 0.62 10.57
C ASN A 117 3.21 -0.32 9.35
N HIS A 118 3.86 -1.47 9.49
CA HIS A 118 4.00 -2.50 8.44
C HIS A 118 2.65 -3.06 7.97
N LEU A 119 1.60 -2.90 8.76
CA LEU A 119 0.29 -3.47 8.50
C LEU A 119 -0.38 -2.86 7.26
N SER A 120 -0.26 -1.55 7.07
CA SER A 120 -0.80 -0.87 5.88
C SER A 120 -0.09 -1.33 4.61
N GLN A 121 1.18 -1.73 4.73
CA GLN A 121 1.99 -2.24 3.63
C GLN A 121 1.50 -3.64 3.24
N ILE A 122 1.31 -4.53 4.22
CA ILE A 122 0.80 -5.88 4.01
C ILE A 122 -0.59 -5.85 3.37
N LEU A 123 -1.42 -4.86 3.73
CA LEU A 123 -2.77 -4.72 3.18
C LEU A 123 -2.81 -4.33 1.71
N LEU A 124 -1.74 -3.78 1.15
CA LEU A 124 -1.65 -3.55 -0.30
C LEU A 124 -1.32 -4.83 -1.06
N LEU A 125 -0.96 -5.92 -0.38
CA LEU A 125 -0.55 -7.17 -0.98
C LEU A 125 -1.68 -8.18 -1.04
N VAL A 126 -1.63 -9.00 -2.08
CA VAL A 126 -2.45 -10.19 -2.27
C VAL A 126 -1.53 -11.35 -2.62
N GLU A 127 -1.89 -12.54 -2.16
CA GLU A 127 -1.24 -13.79 -2.50
C GLU A 127 -1.89 -14.35 -3.78
N ASP A 128 -1.09 -14.60 -4.80
CA ASP A 128 -1.50 -15.19 -6.07
C ASP A 128 -0.70 -16.47 -6.30
N GLY A 129 -1.26 -17.59 -5.85
CA GLY A 129 -0.56 -18.86 -5.76
C GLY A 129 0.59 -18.77 -4.77
N LEU A 130 1.82 -18.92 -5.25
CA LEU A 130 3.04 -18.78 -4.45
C LEU A 130 3.73 -17.43 -4.71
N GLN A 131 3.00 -16.36 -5.02
CA GLN A 131 3.58 -15.04 -5.27
C GLN A 131 2.80 -13.95 -4.56
N TRP A 132 3.49 -13.09 -3.82
CA TRP A 132 2.86 -11.88 -3.32
C TRP A 132 2.91 -10.80 -4.39
N LYS A 133 1.81 -10.10 -4.57
CA LYS A 133 1.63 -9.07 -5.60
C LYS A 133 0.92 -7.87 -4.99
N LEU A 134 1.23 -6.67 -5.46
CA LEU A 134 0.42 -5.51 -5.15
C LEU A 134 -0.97 -5.69 -5.76
N CYS A 135 -2.01 -5.53 -4.95
CA CYS A 135 -3.39 -5.55 -5.42
C CYS A 135 -3.67 -4.25 -6.21
N PRO A 136 -3.97 -4.34 -7.53
CA PRO A 136 -4.16 -3.15 -8.36
C PRO A 136 -5.27 -2.23 -7.87
N ASP A 137 -6.35 -2.80 -7.36
CA ASP A 137 -7.52 -2.06 -6.89
C ASP A 137 -7.22 -1.29 -5.60
N ARG A 138 -6.52 -1.93 -4.65
CA ARG A 138 -6.07 -1.29 -3.41
C ARG A 138 -5.02 -0.22 -3.69
N LEU A 139 -4.07 -0.49 -4.57
CA LEU A 139 -3.06 0.48 -4.98
C LEU A 139 -3.73 1.71 -5.63
N SER A 140 -4.65 1.50 -6.56
CA SER A 140 -5.35 2.59 -7.25
C SER A 140 -6.15 3.44 -6.27
N THR A 141 -6.83 2.81 -5.32
CA THR A 141 -7.63 3.51 -4.30
C THR A 141 -6.74 4.24 -3.29
N ALA A 142 -5.62 3.65 -2.88
CA ALA A 142 -4.63 4.28 -2.02
C ALA A 142 -3.98 5.52 -2.67
N LEU A 143 -3.69 5.45 -3.97
CA LEU A 143 -3.21 6.58 -4.75
C LEU A 143 -4.27 7.69 -4.86
N ALA A 144 -5.52 7.34 -5.14
CA ALA A 144 -6.62 8.30 -5.15
C ALA A 144 -6.81 8.97 -3.79
N ALA A 145 -6.60 8.23 -2.71
CA ALA A 145 -6.67 8.72 -1.34
C ALA A 145 -5.45 9.57 -0.91
N LYS A 146 -4.43 9.69 -1.77
CA LYS A 146 -3.15 10.36 -1.48
C LYS A 146 -2.47 9.84 -0.22
N LEU A 147 -2.50 8.51 -0.04
CA LEU A 147 -1.76 7.91 1.07
C LEU A 147 -0.26 8.16 0.88
N PRO A 148 0.51 8.37 1.97
CA PRO A 148 1.96 8.58 1.91
C PRO A 148 2.71 7.28 1.58
N LEU A 149 2.53 6.81 0.34
CA LEU A 149 3.07 5.54 -0.15
C LEU A 149 4.61 5.54 -0.25
N ASP A 150 5.22 6.71 -0.34
CA ASP A 150 6.67 6.93 -0.29
C ASP A 150 7.27 6.57 1.08
N LYS A 151 6.48 6.74 2.15
CA LYS A 151 6.85 6.34 3.52
C LYS A 151 6.57 4.86 3.81
N LEU A 152 5.91 4.15 2.89
CA LEU A 152 5.71 2.71 3.02
C LEU A 152 7.01 2.00 2.63
N VAL A 153 7.87 1.87 3.63
CA VAL A 153 9.12 1.15 3.56
C VAL A 153 8.94 -0.20 4.27
N LEU A 154 9.03 -1.28 3.49
CA LEU A 154 9.09 -2.63 4.05
C LEU A 154 10.45 -2.77 4.73
N LEU A 155 10.44 -2.77 6.07
CA LEU A 155 11.64 -3.06 6.85
C LEU A 155 11.90 -4.56 6.79
N LEU A 156 13.02 -4.90 6.19
CA LEU A 156 13.56 -6.25 6.18
C LEU A 156 14.08 -6.55 7.58
N ALA A 157 13.37 -7.41 8.32
CA ALA A 157 13.92 -8.04 9.53
C ALA A 157 14.96 -9.08 9.11
N CYS A 158 16.10 -8.62 8.62
CA CYS A 158 17.23 -9.51 8.37
C CYS A 158 17.97 -9.68 9.70
N GLY A 159 17.83 -10.83 10.35
CA GLY A 159 18.41 -11.11 11.68
C GLY A 159 19.94 -10.90 11.81
N THR A 160 20.63 -10.62 10.71
CA THR A 160 22.09 -10.43 10.65
C THR A 160 22.54 -9.12 9.99
N LEU A 161 21.64 -8.34 9.38
CA LEU A 161 21.98 -7.03 8.78
C LEU A 161 21.36 -5.90 9.61
N PRO A 162 22.04 -4.74 9.73
CA PRO A 162 21.43 -3.59 10.35
C PRO A 162 20.09 -3.25 9.67
N PRO A 163 19.07 -2.77 10.42
CA PRO A 163 17.69 -2.55 9.96
C PRO A 163 17.51 -1.41 8.92
N SER A 164 18.53 -1.11 8.12
CA SER A 164 18.64 0.10 7.31
C SER A 164 18.26 -0.06 5.84
N CYS A 165 17.99 -1.27 5.34
CA CYS A 165 17.73 -1.50 3.92
C CYS A 165 16.24 -1.60 3.62
N GLY A 166 15.55 -0.46 3.67
CA GLY A 166 14.13 -0.37 3.36
C GLY A 166 13.78 -0.67 1.89
N LEU A 167 12.83 -1.56 1.63
CA LEU A 167 12.24 -1.77 0.30
C LEU A 167 11.06 -0.80 0.10
N SER A 168 11.09 0.01 -0.95
CA SER A 168 9.93 0.81 -1.35
C SER A 168 8.86 -0.04 -2.02
N LEU A 169 7.62 0.46 -2.08
CA LEU A 169 6.57 -0.17 -2.89
C LEU A 169 6.92 -0.26 -4.37
N LEU A 170 7.73 0.67 -4.90
CA LEU A 170 8.21 0.60 -6.28
C LEU A 170 9.16 -0.58 -6.48
N ASP A 171 10.08 -0.79 -5.53
CA ASP A 171 10.98 -1.95 -5.56
C ASP A 171 10.17 -3.24 -5.54
N LEU A 172 9.15 -3.32 -4.69
CA LEU A 172 8.27 -4.49 -4.63
C LEU A 172 7.50 -4.73 -5.94
N ALA A 173 6.94 -3.68 -6.54
CA ALA A 173 6.26 -3.79 -7.83
C ALA A 173 7.21 -4.33 -8.92
N ILE A 174 8.47 -3.91 -8.89
CA ILE A 174 9.51 -4.41 -9.80
C ILE A 174 9.86 -5.87 -9.48
N ALA A 175 10.05 -6.23 -8.20
CA ALA A 175 10.34 -7.59 -7.75
C ALA A 175 9.26 -8.60 -8.21
N CYS A 176 8.00 -8.19 -8.11
CA CYS A 176 6.83 -8.97 -8.50
C CYS A 176 6.53 -8.90 -10.01
N GLY A 177 7.35 -8.20 -10.82
CA GLY A 177 7.15 -8.07 -12.27
C GLY A 177 5.91 -7.27 -12.68
N GLN A 178 5.34 -6.46 -11.80
CA GLN A 178 4.08 -5.74 -12.00
C GLN A 178 4.31 -4.38 -12.68
N ALA A 179 4.46 -4.42 -14.01
CA ALA A 179 4.81 -3.25 -14.79
C ALA A 179 3.84 -2.06 -14.68
N SER A 180 2.53 -2.34 -14.62
CA SER A 180 1.50 -1.30 -14.46
C SER A 180 1.56 -0.63 -13.08
N ALA A 181 1.78 -1.41 -12.02
CA ALA A 181 1.91 -0.89 -10.66
C ALA A 181 3.18 -0.05 -10.51
N ALA A 182 4.31 -0.55 -11.01
CA ALA A 182 5.58 0.18 -11.00
C ALA A 182 5.46 1.52 -11.75
N GLN A 183 4.75 1.53 -12.88
CA GLN A 183 4.44 2.74 -13.63
C GLN A 183 3.60 3.75 -12.84
N GLN A 184 2.54 3.30 -12.17
CA GLN A 184 1.69 4.17 -11.36
C GLN A 184 2.44 4.76 -10.15
N LEU A 185 3.22 3.93 -9.45
CA LEU A 185 3.99 4.35 -8.27
C LEU A 185 5.03 5.42 -8.63
N LEU A 186 5.79 5.20 -9.71
CA LEU A 186 6.80 6.17 -10.12
C LEU A 186 6.17 7.45 -10.68
N ALA A 187 5.02 7.35 -11.36
CA ALA A 187 4.26 8.52 -11.82
C ALA A 187 3.72 9.40 -10.68
N GLN A 188 3.69 8.86 -9.46
CA GLN A 188 3.25 9.52 -8.23
C GLN A 188 4.44 10.01 -7.39
N GLY A 189 5.66 9.96 -7.95
CA GLY A 189 6.86 10.41 -7.26
C GLY A 189 7.33 9.48 -6.14
N ILE A 190 7.01 8.18 -6.20
CA ILE A 190 7.59 7.24 -5.25
C ILE A 190 9.00 6.88 -5.75
N PRO A 191 10.06 7.19 -4.98
CA PRO A 191 11.43 7.04 -5.45
C PRO A 191 11.84 5.56 -5.47
N PRO A 192 12.67 5.15 -6.45
CA PRO A 192 13.34 3.86 -6.38
C PRO A 192 14.41 3.88 -5.27
N THR A 193 14.63 2.74 -4.62
CA THR A 193 15.76 2.61 -3.68
C THR A 193 16.93 1.88 -4.35
N SER A 194 18.01 1.65 -3.59
CA SER A 194 19.10 0.78 -4.03
C SER A 194 18.60 -0.61 -4.45
N TRP A 195 17.49 -1.10 -3.91
CA TRP A 195 16.89 -2.39 -4.27
C TRP A 195 16.46 -2.50 -5.73
N THR A 196 15.97 -1.42 -6.35
CA THR A 196 15.61 -1.40 -7.77
C THR A 196 16.77 -1.89 -8.64
N SER A 197 18.01 -1.54 -8.27
CA SER A 197 19.21 -1.99 -8.99
C SER A 197 19.45 -3.49 -8.84
N PHE A 198 19.36 -4.01 -7.61
CA PHE A 198 19.52 -5.43 -7.30
C PHE A 198 18.45 -6.28 -7.98
N LEU A 199 17.18 -5.88 -7.91
CA LEU A 199 16.05 -6.60 -8.48
C LEU A 199 16.08 -6.67 -10.01
N CYS A 200 16.76 -5.72 -10.67
CA CYS A 200 16.91 -5.68 -12.13
C CYS A 200 18.15 -6.43 -12.65
N LEU A 201 19.04 -6.84 -11.75
CA LEU A 201 20.29 -7.55 -12.05
C LEU A 201 20.15 -9.04 -11.70
N HIS A 202 20.95 -9.87 -12.36
CA HIS A 202 21.15 -11.28 -11.97
C HIS A 202 22.07 -11.42 -10.74
N CYS A 203 22.22 -10.36 -9.95
CA CYS A 203 23.25 -10.29 -8.92
C CYS A 203 22.84 -11.08 -7.69
N ALA A 204 23.34 -12.31 -7.66
CA ALA A 204 23.80 -13.02 -6.47
C ALA A 204 24.77 -12.14 -5.68
N CYS A 205 24.22 -11.24 -4.86
CA CYS A 205 24.92 -10.84 -3.65
C CYS A 205 24.74 -12.03 -2.69
N PRO A 206 25.80 -12.76 -2.29
CA PRO A 206 25.67 -13.96 -1.48
C PRO A 206 25.00 -13.73 -0.11
N GLY A 207 24.91 -12.47 0.34
CA GLY A 207 24.12 -12.08 1.52
C GLY A 207 22.70 -11.58 1.21
N CYS A 208 22.43 -11.11 -0.01
CA CYS A 208 21.18 -10.42 -0.36
C CYS A 208 20.14 -11.33 -1.04
N GLU A 209 20.58 -12.38 -1.76
CA GLU A 209 19.69 -13.48 -2.18
C GLU A 209 19.04 -14.09 -0.94
N GLY A 210 19.86 -14.42 0.06
CA GLY A 210 19.39 -14.82 1.38
C GLY A 210 18.59 -13.77 2.15
N THR A 211 18.60 -12.48 1.79
CA THR A 211 17.82 -11.43 2.51
C THR A 211 16.41 -11.26 1.93
N LEU A 212 16.27 -11.32 0.60
CA LEU A 212 14.95 -11.42 -0.03
C LEU A 212 14.32 -12.76 0.33
N ASP A 213 15.09 -13.86 0.25
CA ASP A 213 14.66 -15.16 0.71
C ASP A 213 14.36 -15.12 2.21
N MET A 214 15.21 -14.64 3.13
CA MET A 214 14.86 -14.56 4.57
C MET A 214 13.60 -13.74 4.89
N PHE A 215 13.33 -12.64 4.16
CA PHE A 215 12.09 -11.88 4.34
C PHE A 215 10.87 -12.69 3.94
N TYR A 216 11.02 -13.47 2.87
CA TYR A 216 10.06 -14.52 2.58
C TYR A 216 10.13 -15.52 3.74
N ALA A 217 11.22 -16.23 4.05
CA ALA A 217 11.29 -17.37 4.99
C ALA A 217 10.63 -17.17 6.36
N ASP A 218 10.80 -16.00 6.99
CA ASP A 218 10.19 -15.71 8.29
C ASP A 218 8.69 -15.39 8.22
N TYR A 219 8.14 -15.15 7.02
CA TYR A 219 6.73 -14.89 6.77
C TYR A 219 6.07 -15.85 5.73
N ILE A 220 6.84 -16.54 4.88
CA ILE A 220 6.51 -17.04 3.53
C ILE A 220 7.62 -18.01 2.99
N ASP A 221 7.28 -19.24 2.58
CA ASP A 221 8.24 -20.24 2.07
C ASP A 221 8.96 -19.79 0.75
N THR A 222 10.29 -19.84 0.67
CA THR A 222 11.09 -18.83 -0.08
C THR A 222 11.31 -18.98 -1.58
N ASP A 223 11.20 -20.16 -2.18
CA ASP A 223 11.74 -20.32 -3.55
C ASP A 223 10.84 -19.81 -4.69
N SER A 224 9.71 -19.16 -4.40
CA SER A 224 8.63 -19.02 -5.39
C SER A 224 8.05 -17.62 -5.62
N HIS A 225 8.41 -16.62 -4.81
CA HIS A 225 7.69 -15.33 -4.79
C HIS A 225 8.24 -14.21 -5.68
N VAL A 226 9.48 -14.33 -6.19
CA VAL A 226 10.09 -13.32 -7.07
C VAL A 226 9.81 -13.62 -8.55
N ALA A 227 9.38 -12.60 -9.30
CA ALA A 227 9.09 -12.79 -10.71
C ALA A 227 10.36 -13.11 -11.55
N PRO A 228 10.23 -13.83 -12.67
CA PRO A 228 11.33 -14.07 -13.59
C PRO A 228 12.01 -12.76 -14.03
N LEU A 229 13.34 -12.77 -14.20
CA LEU A 229 14.12 -11.58 -14.56
C LEU A 229 13.59 -10.80 -15.77
N PRO A 230 13.08 -11.43 -16.86
CA PRO A 230 12.48 -10.69 -17.98
C PRO A 230 11.30 -9.81 -17.56
N GLN A 231 10.44 -10.29 -16.65
CA GLN A 231 9.27 -9.56 -16.16
C GLN A 231 9.67 -8.38 -15.27
N ARG A 232 10.64 -8.59 -14.36
CA ARG A 232 11.20 -7.53 -13.51
C ARG A 232 11.80 -6.40 -14.35
N ARG A 233 12.58 -6.76 -15.38
CA ARG A 233 13.18 -5.79 -16.31
C ARG A 233 12.14 -5.02 -17.10
N GLU A 234 11.05 -5.66 -17.51
CA GLU A 234 9.96 -4.96 -18.20
C GLU A 234 9.22 -4.00 -17.26
N ALA A 235 8.95 -4.42 -16.03
CA ALA A 235 8.31 -3.57 -15.04
C ALA A 235 9.10 -2.29 -14.76
N ALA A 236 10.40 -2.46 -14.49
CA ALA A 236 11.35 -1.37 -14.41
C ALA A 236 11.32 -0.47 -15.66
N ARG A 237 11.41 -1.04 -16.87
CA ARG A 237 11.40 -0.27 -18.12
C ARG A 237 10.14 0.58 -18.30
N ARG A 238 8.96 0.05 -17.95
CA ARG A 238 7.70 0.81 -18.10
C ARG A 238 7.59 1.96 -17.11
N ALA A 239 7.97 1.74 -15.86
CA ALA A 239 8.06 2.82 -14.88
C ALA A 239 8.95 3.94 -15.44
N MET A 240 10.12 3.56 -15.93
CA MET A 240 11.12 4.49 -16.45
C MET A 240 10.68 5.31 -17.66
N ARG A 241 9.96 4.68 -18.61
CA ARG A 241 9.40 5.43 -19.76
C ARG A 241 8.43 6.51 -19.29
N SER A 242 7.69 6.23 -18.22
CA SER A 242 6.70 7.15 -17.67
C SER A 242 7.36 8.30 -16.91
N ALA A 243 8.38 8.02 -16.09
CA ALA A 243 9.19 9.06 -15.46
C ALA A 243 9.90 9.96 -16.48
N ARG A 244 10.36 9.39 -17.61
CA ARG A 244 10.98 10.18 -18.69
C ARG A 244 10.01 11.16 -19.34
N ALA A 245 8.73 10.82 -19.42
CA ALA A 245 7.70 11.74 -19.91
C ALA A 245 7.45 12.90 -18.93
N GLN A 246 7.67 12.68 -17.63
CA GLN A 246 7.40 13.66 -16.56
C GLN A 246 8.61 14.53 -16.18
N ALA A 247 9.84 14.01 -16.27
CA ALA A 247 11.06 14.71 -15.86
C ALA A 247 12.23 14.48 -16.84
N PRO A 248 12.24 15.16 -18.01
CA PRO A 248 13.07 14.78 -19.17
C PRO A 248 14.58 14.93 -18.97
N ARG A 249 15.06 15.75 -18.02
CA ARG A 249 16.51 16.02 -17.86
C ARG A 249 17.23 15.02 -16.94
N MET A 250 16.60 14.52 -15.87
CA MET A 250 17.21 13.55 -14.93
C MET A 250 16.75 12.11 -15.15
N ALA A 251 15.58 11.88 -15.77
CA ALA A 251 15.17 10.55 -16.21
C ALA A 251 16.13 9.94 -17.23
N ILE A 252 16.96 10.76 -17.90
CA ILE A 252 18.06 10.28 -18.76
C ILE A 252 19.13 9.57 -17.94
N GLY A 253 19.53 10.09 -16.77
CA GLY A 253 20.54 9.47 -15.91
C GLY A 253 20.07 8.13 -15.36
N LEU A 254 18.87 8.11 -14.78
CA LEU A 254 18.20 6.91 -14.28
C LEU A 254 17.97 5.89 -15.40
N TYR A 255 17.54 6.34 -16.59
CA TYR A 255 17.37 5.48 -17.77
C TYR A 255 18.69 4.93 -18.30
N GLN A 256 19.75 5.74 -18.37
CA GLN A 256 21.05 5.28 -18.86
C GLN A 256 21.67 4.26 -17.91
N LEU A 257 21.51 4.45 -16.60
CA LEU A 257 21.99 3.53 -15.59
C LEU A 257 21.18 2.23 -15.57
N MET A 258 19.85 2.28 -15.61
CA MET A 258 19.03 1.06 -15.71
C MET A 258 19.16 0.36 -17.07
N ARG A 259 19.38 1.11 -18.16
CA ARG A 259 19.66 0.54 -19.49
C ARG A 259 21.03 -0.14 -19.51
N SER A 260 22.04 0.48 -18.91
CA SER A 260 23.38 -0.09 -18.78
C SER A 260 23.35 -1.34 -17.89
N TRP A 261 22.61 -1.30 -16.77
CA TRP A 261 22.34 -2.47 -15.92
C TRP A 261 21.53 -3.57 -16.62
N SER A 262 20.50 -3.23 -17.39
CA SER A 262 19.71 -4.21 -18.15
C SER A 262 20.52 -4.95 -19.22
N ARG A 263 21.67 -4.38 -19.60
CA ARG A 263 22.65 -4.95 -20.54
C ARG A 263 23.83 -5.63 -19.83
N GLY A 264 23.79 -5.76 -18.51
CA GLY A 264 24.86 -6.37 -17.71
C GLY A 264 26.16 -5.56 -17.68
N ARG A 265 26.11 -4.25 -17.95
CA ARG A 265 27.28 -3.39 -17.94
C ARG A 265 27.46 -2.75 -16.56
N GLN A 266 28.72 -2.56 -16.16
CA GLN A 266 29.06 -1.76 -14.99
C GLN A 266 28.51 -0.34 -15.16
N VAL A 267 28.07 0.26 -14.05
CA VAL A 267 27.52 1.61 -14.04
C VAL A 267 28.33 2.48 -13.11
N SER A 268 28.54 3.74 -13.52
CA SER A 268 29.31 4.69 -12.74
C SER A 268 28.60 5.04 -11.43
N LEU A 269 29.39 5.14 -10.35
CA LEU A 269 28.90 5.54 -9.02
C LEU A 269 28.17 6.89 -9.07
N GLY A 270 28.63 7.83 -9.90
CA GLY A 270 28.02 9.14 -10.06
C GLY A 270 26.59 9.08 -10.61
N LEU A 271 26.27 8.10 -11.46
CA LEU A 271 24.88 7.87 -11.89
C LEU A 271 24.04 7.25 -10.77
N VAL A 272 24.62 6.41 -9.91
CA VAL A 272 23.93 5.82 -8.75
C VAL A 272 23.57 6.90 -7.73
N HIS A 273 24.51 7.77 -7.37
CA HIS A 273 24.27 8.88 -6.45
C HIS A 273 23.21 9.86 -6.98
N MET A 274 23.26 10.20 -8.27
CA MET A 274 22.26 11.06 -8.92
C MET A 274 20.81 10.54 -8.79
N ILE A 275 20.63 9.24 -8.56
CA ILE A 275 19.32 8.59 -8.38
C ILE A 275 18.93 8.53 -6.91
N LEU A 276 19.87 8.18 -6.04
CA LEU A 276 19.62 8.13 -4.59
C LEU A 276 19.32 9.52 -4.02
N ASP A 277 19.89 10.56 -4.60
CA ASP A 277 19.67 11.95 -4.20
C ASP A 277 18.41 12.57 -4.87
N TRP A 278 17.67 11.81 -5.67
CA TRP A 278 16.51 12.33 -6.38
C TRP A 278 15.27 12.40 -5.50
N VAL A 279 14.76 13.62 -5.33
CA VAL A 279 13.41 13.89 -4.84
C VAL A 279 12.55 14.28 -6.05
N PRO A 280 11.45 13.57 -6.35
CA PRO A 280 10.54 13.97 -7.41
C PRO A 280 9.99 15.37 -7.16
N PRO A 281 9.74 16.17 -8.22
CA PRO A 281 8.98 17.40 -8.05
C PRO A 281 7.63 17.06 -7.44
N ALA A 282 7.28 17.69 -6.32
CA ALA A 282 5.96 17.56 -5.72
C ALA A 282 4.91 18.00 -6.76
N GLY A 283 4.07 17.04 -7.18
CA GLY A 283 2.93 17.29 -8.07
C GLY A 283 1.73 17.83 -7.32
#